data_AF-A0A0B3AMW2-F1
#
_entry.id   AF-A0A0B3AMW2-F1
#
_cell.length_a   1.000
_cell.length_b   1.000
_cell.length_c   1.000
_cell.angle_alpha   90.00
_cell.angle_beta   90.00
_cell.angle_gamma   90.00
#
_symmetry.space_group_name_H-M   'P 1'
#
loop_
_entity.id
_entity.type
_entity.pdbx_description
1 polymer ?
#
loop_
_entity_poly.entity_id
_entity_poly.type
_entity_poly.pdbx_seq_one_letter_code
_entity_poly.pdbx_strand_id
1 'polypeptide(L)'
;MDSSYTQDVGSWIEGSGIYYLEMGGKILTNSVAEDGAWRFDNVQLIFTNSSQDNYYLRKHFTISDLGTAQKGVLNVLSDDYAGVYLNGNLVDADTQAHDGTEWNRRGKSVSGSLFRQGDNVVAVRLVNGNKSAKFNLKLIGLNDSRGKAMMVMSDGEATTDTGCPQSGTVSEEAIEAACDAREGYGISVYSVAFSDDADTATMQKIAGCGEGLSAQSSDVTELQSFYQSVATSILVSSTHSEVVDVIGGVGSSTLYGDSYILMNYTPTSDPLQFDELSLLFTERNLPNCTATVSIPSGIRVVDAKITSYSSQHWTDGLDANGNQVYALSAYSANYSSLGDPFIVAIPPGFLSSGNNTLVMRTGDSPQNSTGCSLNNTFMYTGAVKASAPYSNVVESADGCLWVIETVDGWVQIPVPSGYSGANRCSYNSTGASYSQNDGIQSTSYQLFSNLDFDHDGKLDVNVQSQGLQIASSKVSEVPSLWGPAIAEIRVWN
;
A
#
# COMPACT_ATOMS: atom_id res chain seq x y z
N MET A 1 24.32 -36.12 14.10
CA MET A 1 24.24 -36.65 15.48
C MET A 1 23.15 -35.86 16.17
N ASP A 2 21.93 -36.37 16.16
CA ASP A 2 20.84 -35.77 16.94
C ASP A 2 21.05 -36.20 18.39
N SER A 3 21.67 -35.33 19.16
CA SER A 3 21.90 -35.56 20.58
C SER A 3 20.73 -34.96 21.35
N SER A 4 19.86 -35.82 21.88
CA SER A 4 18.81 -35.40 22.81
C SER A 4 19.33 -35.51 24.24
N TYR A 5 19.05 -34.48 25.05
CA TYR A 5 19.34 -34.45 26.48
C TYR A 5 18.04 -34.19 27.23
N THR A 6 17.78 -34.98 28.28
CA THR A 6 16.58 -34.85 29.10
C THR A 6 17.00 -34.74 30.57
N GLN A 7 16.46 -33.75 31.27
CA GLN A 7 16.72 -33.49 32.67
C GLN A 7 15.39 -33.19 33.37
N ASP A 8 15.14 -33.84 34.51
CA ASP A 8 14.03 -33.44 35.39
C ASP A 8 14.40 -32.12 36.07
N VAL A 9 13.59 -31.09 35.82
CA VAL A 9 13.73 -29.73 36.37
C VAL A 9 12.56 -29.38 37.30
N GLY A 10 11.65 -30.32 37.58
CA GLY A 10 10.43 -30.05 38.34
C GLY A 10 10.71 -29.54 39.76
N SER A 11 11.79 -30.02 40.37
CA SER A 11 12.25 -29.55 41.68
C SER A 11 12.87 -28.14 41.67
N TRP A 12 13.17 -27.58 40.49
CA TRP A 12 13.79 -26.25 40.33
C TRP A 12 12.76 -25.16 40.04
N ILE A 13 11.50 -25.54 39.79
CA ILE A 13 10.39 -24.62 39.52
C ILE A 13 9.61 -24.42 40.82
N GLU A 14 10.01 -23.41 41.60
CA GLU A 14 9.43 -23.11 42.92
C GLU A 14 8.12 -22.28 42.88
N GLY A 15 7.69 -21.81 41.69
CA GLY A 15 6.47 -21.01 41.55
C GLY A 15 6.29 -20.39 40.17
N SER A 16 5.36 -19.45 40.04
CA SER A 16 5.22 -18.66 38.81
C SER A 16 6.36 -17.65 38.70
N GLY A 17 7.08 -17.63 37.58
CA GLY A 17 8.21 -16.72 37.38
C GLY A 17 8.90 -16.91 36.04
N ILE A 18 9.92 -16.10 35.78
CA ILE A 18 10.82 -16.24 34.64
C ILE A 18 11.99 -17.13 35.07
N TYR A 19 12.22 -18.21 34.35
CA TYR A 19 13.33 -19.13 34.56
C TYR A 19 14.28 -19.06 33.37
N TYR A 20 15.58 -19.05 33.65
CA TYR A 20 16.62 -19.02 32.63
C TYR A 20 17.23 -20.41 32.50
N LEU A 21 17.33 -20.89 31.26
CA LEU A 21 18.08 -22.09 30.93
C LEU A 21 19.45 -21.69 30.41
N GLU A 22 20.49 -21.96 31.20
CA GLU A 22 21.86 -21.80 30.77
C GLU A 22 22.39 -23.12 30.22
N MET A 23 22.79 -23.10 28.95
CA MET A 23 23.45 -24.23 28.30
C MET A 23 24.94 -23.97 28.22
N GLY A 24 25.71 -24.88 28.79
CA GLY A 24 27.15 -24.89 28.75
C GLY A 24 27.66 -26.28 28.39
N GLY A 25 28.95 -26.39 28.13
CA GLY A 25 29.58 -27.58 27.61
C GLY A 25 31.08 -27.39 27.64
N LYS A 26 31.78 -28.50 27.75
CA LYS A 26 33.21 -28.53 27.96
C LYS A 26 33.85 -29.17 26.75
N ILE A 27 34.64 -28.40 26.02
CA ILE A 27 35.48 -28.95 24.95
C ILE A 27 36.60 -29.75 25.61
N LEU A 28 36.67 -31.05 25.31
CA LEU A 28 37.82 -31.87 25.67
C LEU A 28 38.89 -31.70 24.58
N THR A 29 39.91 -30.91 24.85
CA THR A 29 41.08 -30.80 23.97
C THR A 29 42.04 -31.95 24.25
N ASN A 30 42.63 -32.51 23.19
CA ASN A 30 43.73 -33.46 23.28
C ASN A 30 44.82 -33.06 22.28
N SER A 31 45.97 -33.75 22.30
CA SER A 31 47.16 -33.39 21.51
C SER A 31 46.99 -33.43 19.98
N VAL A 32 45.80 -33.76 19.48
CA VAL A 32 45.46 -33.80 18.04
C VAL A 32 44.20 -33.03 17.69
N ALA A 33 43.48 -32.49 18.67
CA ALA A 33 42.29 -31.67 18.49
C ALA A 33 42.37 -30.47 19.44
N GLU A 34 43.21 -29.49 19.08
CA GLU A 34 43.40 -28.25 19.85
C GLU A 34 42.22 -27.28 19.68
N ASP A 35 41.47 -27.36 18.56
CA ASP A 35 40.33 -26.51 18.27
C ASP A 35 39.02 -27.31 18.25
N GLY A 36 38.30 -27.31 19.37
CA GLY A 36 36.91 -27.77 19.39
C GLY A 36 35.96 -26.60 19.16
N ALA A 37 35.07 -26.70 18.18
CA ALA A 37 33.93 -25.81 18.02
C ALA A 37 32.65 -26.59 18.28
N TRP A 38 31.74 -25.99 19.02
CA TRP A 38 30.42 -26.52 19.29
C TRP A 38 29.45 -25.40 18.95
N ARG A 39 28.51 -25.72 18.07
CA ARG A 39 27.54 -24.79 17.49
C ARG A 39 26.17 -25.26 17.91
N PHE A 40 25.40 -24.37 18.50
CA PHE A 40 23.96 -24.57 18.69
C PHE A 40 23.28 -23.99 17.46
N ASP A 41 22.65 -24.85 16.67
CA ASP A 41 21.72 -24.42 15.63
C ASP A 41 20.41 -25.17 15.86
N ASN A 42 19.28 -24.44 15.79
CA ASN A 42 17.94 -24.97 15.97
C ASN A 42 17.70 -25.77 17.28
N VAL A 43 18.12 -25.23 18.43
CA VAL A 43 17.81 -25.83 19.74
C VAL A 43 16.29 -25.84 19.97
N GLN A 44 15.70 -27.03 20.05
CA GLN A 44 14.32 -27.22 20.44
C GLN A 44 14.24 -27.54 21.93
N LEU A 45 13.53 -26.70 22.68
CA LEU A 45 13.21 -26.96 24.08
C LEU A 45 11.81 -27.54 24.17
N ILE A 46 11.69 -28.67 24.86
CA ILE A 46 10.43 -29.38 25.06
C ILE A 46 10.23 -29.53 26.56
N PHE A 47 9.16 -28.93 27.08
CA PHE A 47 8.75 -29.13 28.46
C PHE A 47 7.62 -30.16 28.50
N THR A 48 7.83 -31.22 29.29
CA THR A 48 6.84 -32.28 29.52
C THR A 48 6.40 -32.26 30.98
N ASN A 49 5.13 -32.56 31.23
CA ASN A 49 4.64 -32.82 32.58
C ASN A 49 4.79 -34.32 32.85
N SER A 50 5.35 -34.71 33.99
CA SER A 50 5.56 -36.13 34.35
C SER A 50 4.26 -36.92 34.54
N SER A 51 3.12 -36.24 34.66
CA SER A 51 1.80 -36.85 34.88
C SER A 51 0.89 -36.85 33.64
N GLN A 52 1.23 -36.10 32.59
CA GLN A 52 0.48 -35.99 31.34
C GLN A 52 1.43 -35.67 30.19
N ASP A 53 1.30 -36.36 29.08
CA ASP A 53 2.03 -36.13 27.82
C ASP A 53 1.56 -34.84 27.11
N ASN A 54 1.55 -33.73 27.86
CA ASN A 54 1.42 -32.39 27.33
C ASN A 54 2.83 -31.89 26.96
N TYR A 55 2.98 -31.43 25.72
CA TYR A 55 4.19 -30.81 25.22
C TYR A 55 3.91 -29.34 24.92
N TYR A 56 4.76 -28.46 25.45
CA TYR A 56 4.64 -27.03 25.22
C TYR A 56 5.80 -26.56 24.33
N LEU A 57 5.45 -26.04 23.15
CA LEU A 57 6.41 -25.51 22.19
C LEU A 57 6.21 -24.00 22.10
N ARG A 58 7.30 -23.26 21.96
CA ARG A 58 7.28 -21.81 21.76
C ARG A 58 8.39 -21.41 20.80
N LYS A 59 8.06 -20.57 19.82
CA LYS A 59 9.03 -19.99 18.90
C LYS A 59 8.80 -18.49 18.78
N HIS A 60 9.87 -17.73 18.99
CA HIS A 60 9.91 -16.31 18.68
C HIS A 60 10.31 -16.10 17.22
N PHE A 61 9.71 -15.10 16.59
CA PHE A 61 10.08 -14.64 15.26
C PHE A 61 9.79 -13.14 15.15
N THR A 62 10.53 -12.45 14.28
CA THR A 62 10.42 -11.00 14.13
C THR A 62 9.77 -10.64 12.79
N ILE A 63 8.85 -9.69 12.82
CA ILE A 63 8.29 -9.05 11.62
C ILE A 63 8.81 -7.62 11.55
N SER A 64 9.62 -7.29 10.56
CA SER A 64 10.14 -5.93 10.37
C SER A 64 9.10 -4.96 9.83
N ASP A 65 8.17 -5.46 9.01
CA ASP A 65 7.12 -4.70 8.33
C ASP A 65 5.80 -5.49 8.31
N LEU A 66 4.76 -4.96 8.93
CA LEU A 66 3.42 -5.57 8.98
C LEU A 66 2.75 -5.66 7.60
N GLY A 67 3.17 -4.84 6.62
CA GLY A 67 2.70 -4.96 5.24
C GLY A 67 3.01 -6.32 4.62
N THR A 68 4.02 -7.04 5.12
CA THR A 68 4.39 -8.37 4.64
C THR A 68 3.56 -9.52 5.24
N ALA A 69 2.74 -9.25 6.26
CA ALA A 69 1.98 -10.24 7.03
C ALA A 69 0.56 -9.75 7.38
N GLN A 70 -0.17 -9.30 6.37
CA GLN A 70 -1.57 -8.83 6.48
C GLN A 70 -2.58 -9.99 6.64
N LYS A 71 -2.16 -11.20 6.28
CA LYS A 71 -2.89 -12.46 6.54
C LYS A 71 -1.89 -13.54 6.90
N GLY A 72 -2.26 -14.47 7.76
CA GLY A 72 -1.45 -15.64 8.07
C GLY A 72 -2.11 -16.92 7.55
N VAL A 73 -1.29 -17.88 7.15
CA VAL A 73 -1.74 -19.23 6.80
C VAL A 73 -0.97 -20.21 7.67
N LEU A 74 -1.72 -21.02 8.41
CA LEU A 74 -1.19 -21.99 9.33
C LEU A 74 -1.45 -23.41 8.82
N ASN A 75 -0.38 -24.19 8.73
CA ASN A 75 -0.44 -25.62 8.53
C ASN A 75 0.12 -26.30 9.79
N VAL A 76 -0.59 -27.30 10.29
CA VAL A 76 -0.23 -28.07 11.48
C VAL A 76 -0.25 -29.55 11.13
N LEU A 77 0.79 -30.24 11.58
CA LEU A 77 0.81 -31.68 11.77
C LEU A 77 0.68 -31.92 13.27
N SER A 78 -0.37 -32.60 13.69
CA SER A 78 -0.60 -33.06 15.07
C SER A 78 -0.97 -34.54 15.08
N ASP A 79 -0.54 -35.26 16.12
CA ASP A 79 -0.99 -36.62 16.38
C ASP A 79 -2.38 -36.57 17.03
N ASP A 80 -2.51 -36.40 18.35
CA ASP A 80 -3.84 -36.23 18.97
C ASP A 80 -4.28 -34.74 19.01
N TYR A 81 -4.10 -34.06 20.15
CA TYR A 81 -4.68 -32.73 20.35
C TYR A 81 -3.61 -31.64 20.24
N ALA A 82 -3.92 -30.53 19.58
CA ALA A 82 -3.00 -29.40 19.44
C ALA A 82 -3.75 -28.07 19.50
N GLY A 83 -3.43 -27.23 20.48
CA GLY A 83 -3.84 -25.83 20.51
C GLY A 83 -2.69 -24.95 20.05
N VAL A 84 -2.87 -24.20 18.97
CA VAL A 84 -1.89 -23.25 18.43
C VAL A 84 -2.29 -21.83 18.77
N TYR A 85 -1.35 -21.06 19.29
CA TYR A 85 -1.55 -19.69 19.74
C TYR A 85 -0.56 -18.75 19.06
N LEU A 86 -1.03 -17.60 18.58
CA LEU A 86 -0.21 -16.51 18.09
C LEU A 86 -0.37 -15.29 19.00
N ASN A 87 0.74 -14.82 19.57
CA ASN A 87 0.76 -13.67 20.48
C ASN A 87 -0.27 -13.77 21.63
N GLY A 88 -0.51 -14.99 22.11
CA GLY A 88 -1.46 -15.31 23.17
C GLY A 88 -2.89 -15.62 22.72
N ASN A 89 -3.22 -15.46 21.43
CA ASN A 89 -4.55 -15.73 20.89
C ASN A 89 -4.60 -17.12 20.26
N LEU A 90 -5.64 -17.91 20.56
CA LEU A 90 -5.85 -19.21 19.93
C LEU A 90 -6.18 -19.02 18.44
N VAL A 91 -5.40 -19.64 17.55
CA VAL A 91 -5.55 -19.51 16.09
C VAL A 91 -5.94 -20.82 15.41
N ASP A 92 -5.65 -21.96 16.03
CA ASP A 92 -6.14 -23.27 15.61
C ASP A 92 -6.23 -24.21 16.81
N ALA A 93 -7.22 -25.11 16.75
CA ALA A 93 -7.44 -26.12 17.78
C ALA A 93 -7.80 -27.46 17.13
N ASP A 94 -6.87 -28.41 17.24
CA ASP A 94 -7.15 -29.81 17.05
C ASP A 94 -7.77 -30.40 18.31
N THR A 95 -8.96 -30.98 18.17
CA THR A 95 -9.81 -31.39 19.30
C THR A 95 -10.13 -32.88 19.28
N GLN A 96 -9.52 -33.64 18.38
CA GLN A 96 -9.77 -35.07 18.21
C GLN A 96 -8.47 -35.86 18.36
N ALA A 97 -8.58 -37.12 18.79
CA ALA A 97 -7.46 -38.05 18.74
C ALA A 97 -7.42 -38.72 17.37
N HIS A 98 -6.27 -38.72 16.70
CA HIS A 98 -6.04 -39.40 15.42
C HIS A 98 -4.55 -39.66 15.21
N ASP A 99 -4.18 -40.46 14.20
CA ASP A 99 -2.78 -40.64 13.85
C ASP A 99 -2.27 -39.44 13.03
N GLY A 100 -1.07 -38.96 13.36
CA GLY A 100 -0.42 -37.85 12.66
C GLY A 100 0.03 -38.23 11.25
N THR A 101 -0.69 -37.72 10.25
CA THR A 101 -0.34 -37.72 8.82
C THR A 101 0.17 -36.35 8.37
N GLU A 102 0.89 -36.28 7.25
CA GLU A 102 1.56 -35.05 6.83
C GLU A 102 0.58 -33.88 6.60
N TRP A 103 0.66 -32.86 7.47
CA TRP A 103 -0.24 -31.71 7.52
C TRP A 103 -1.72 -32.10 7.56
N ASN A 104 -2.17 -32.72 8.63
CA ASN A 104 -3.57 -33.05 8.86
C ASN A 104 -4.48 -31.82 9.09
N ARG A 105 -3.91 -30.64 9.37
CA ARG A 105 -4.65 -29.37 9.48
C ARG A 105 -4.02 -28.31 8.59
N ARG A 106 -4.50 -28.21 7.34
CA ARG A 106 -3.98 -27.28 6.31
C ARG A 106 -4.79 -26.00 6.22
N GLY A 107 -4.14 -24.96 5.69
CA GLY A 107 -4.81 -23.75 5.19
C GLY A 107 -5.53 -22.92 6.25
N LYS A 108 -5.23 -23.10 7.55
CA LYS A 108 -5.96 -22.40 8.60
C LYS A 108 -5.64 -20.91 8.54
N SER A 109 -6.68 -20.13 8.26
CA SER A 109 -6.59 -18.68 8.16
C SER A 109 -6.31 -18.08 9.53
N VAL A 110 -5.24 -17.29 9.61
CA VAL A 110 -4.86 -16.52 10.79
C VAL A 110 -5.05 -15.04 10.47
N SER A 111 -5.82 -14.34 11.29
CA SER A 111 -6.05 -12.91 11.09
C SER A 111 -4.74 -12.12 11.15
N GLY A 112 -4.53 -11.23 10.18
CA GLY A 112 -3.40 -10.29 10.15
C GLY A 112 -3.26 -9.45 11.41
N SER A 113 -4.41 -9.10 12.02
CA SER A 113 -4.48 -8.30 13.25
C SER A 113 -3.78 -8.93 14.46
N LEU A 114 -3.51 -10.24 14.40
CA LEU A 114 -2.81 -10.97 15.46
C LEU A 114 -1.29 -10.84 15.36
N PHE A 115 -0.76 -10.43 14.21
CA PHE A 115 0.66 -10.11 14.05
C PHE A 115 0.98 -8.73 14.62
N ARG A 116 2.22 -8.56 15.07
CA ARG A 116 2.75 -7.29 15.58
C ARG A 116 4.04 -6.96 14.86
N GLN A 117 4.30 -5.67 14.62
CA GLN A 117 5.62 -5.26 14.17
C GLN A 117 6.62 -5.50 15.32
N GLY A 118 7.76 -6.10 15.02
CA GLY A 118 8.74 -6.54 16.00
C GLY A 118 8.56 -8.00 16.42
N ASP A 119 8.71 -8.30 17.72
CA ASP A 119 8.71 -9.66 18.26
C ASP A 119 7.30 -10.27 18.27
N ASN A 120 7.21 -11.49 17.74
CA ASN A 120 6.00 -12.30 17.73
C ASN A 120 6.31 -13.68 18.30
N VAL A 121 5.30 -14.29 18.91
CA VAL A 121 5.42 -15.59 19.54
C VAL A 121 4.34 -16.52 19.02
N VAL A 122 4.75 -17.62 18.41
CA VAL A 122 3.87 -18.78 18.21
C VAL A 122 4.10 -19.78 19.34
N ALA A 123 3.03 -20.20 19.99
CA ALA A 123 3.05 -21.17 21.08
C ALA A 123 2.08 -22.31 20.78
N VAL A 124 2.43 -23.51 21.20
CA VAL A 124 1.64 -24.71 20.96
C VAL A 124 1.52 -25.48 22.26
N ARG A 125 0.30 -25.93 22.55
CA ARG A 125 0.02 -26.97 23.53
C ARG A 125 -0.38 -28.24 22.77
N LEU A 126 0.52 -29.19 22.70
CA LEU A 126 0.26 -30.53 22.16
C LEU A 126 -0.09 -31.46 23.32
N VAL A 127 -1.08 -32.33 23.14
CA VAL A 127 -1.40 -33.44 24.04
C VAL A 127 -1.33 -34.69 23.21
N ASN A 128 -0.52 -35.67 23.62
CA ASN A 128 -0.46 -36.97 22.97
C ASN A 128 -0.76 -38.06 24.00
N GLY A 129 -1.56 -39.07 23.67
CA GLY A 129 -1.86 -40.19 24.57
C GLY A 129 -0.85 -41.34 24.46
N ASN A 130 -0.08 -41.39 23.39
CA ASN A 130 0.85 -42.46 23.06
C ASN A 130 2.25 -41.89 22.80
N LYS A 131 3.29 -42.65 23.15
CA LYS A 131 4.70 -42.21 23.26
C LYS A 131 5.38 -41.72 21.95
N SER A 132 4.63 -41.38 20.90
CA SER A 132 5.12 -40.79 19.65
C SER A 132 4.53 -39.40 19.41
N ALA A 133 4.97 -38.39 20.16
CA ALA A 133 4.63 -37.01 19.87
C ALA A 133 5.15 -36.57 18.50
N LYS A 134 4.26 -36.59 17.48
CA LYS A 134 4.52 -35.99 16.17
C LYS A 134 3.92 -34.60 16.13
N PHE A 135 4.75 -33.61 15.83
CA PHE A 135 4.28 -32.26 15.64
C PHE A 135 5.14 -31.51 14.63
N ASN A 136 4.49 -30.82 13.69
CA ASN A 136 5.14 -29.86 12.81
C ASN A 136 4.21 -28.65 12.60
N LEU A 137 4.79 -27.47 12.41
CA LEU A 137 4.03 -26.24 12.22
C LEU A 137 4.70 -25.35 11.18
N LYS A 138 3.91 -24.89 10.22
CA LYS A 138 4.31 -23.90 9.23
C LYS A 138 3.32 -22.74 9.27
N LEU A 139 3.80 -21.59 9.71
CA LEU A 139 3.06 -20.33 9.65
C LEU A 139 3.66 -19.46 8.55
N ILE A 140 2.84 -19.07 7.58
CA ILE A 140 3.21 -18.23 6.44
C ILE A 140 2.54 -16.87 6.62
N GLY A 141 3.31 -15.79 6.67
CA GLY A 141 2.79 -14.43 6.53
C GLY A 141 2.59 -14.09 5.06
N LEU A 142 1.42 -13.55 4.72
CA LEU A 142 1.06 -13.13 3.38
C LEU A 142 0.84 -11.61 3.36
N ASN A 143 1.43 -10.98 2.35
CA ASN A 143 1.01 -9.65 1.91
C ASN A 143 -0.21 -9.81 1.01
N ASP A 144 -1.33 -9.20 1.39
CA ASP A 144 -2.60 -9.26 0.65
C ASP A 144 -2.85 -7.96 -0.14
N SER A 145 -1.84 -7.09 -0.25
CA SER A 145 -1.94 -5.84 -1.01
C SER A 145 -1.97 -6.04 -2.53
N ARG A 146 -1.63 -7.24 -3.03
CA ARG A 146 -1.67 -7.58 -4.46
C ARG A 146 -2.45 -8.88 -4.66
N GLY A 147 -3.57 -8.79 -5.38
CA GLY A 147 -4.29 -9.96 -5.87
C GLY A 147 -3.36 -10.85 -6.70
N LYS A 148 -3.30 -12.14 -6.35
CA LYS A 148 -2.57 -13.15 -7.12
C LYS A 148 -3.57 -13.95 -7.94
N ALA A 149 -3.27 -14.14 -9.20
CA ALA A 149 -4.12 -14.91 -10.11
C ALA A 149 -3.27 -15.94 -10.86
N MET A 150 -3.89 -17.09 -11.12
CA MET A 150 -3.34 -18.17 -11.91
C MET A 150 -4.37 -18.55 -12.97
N MET A 151 -3.91 -18.84 -14.18
CA MET A 151 -4.74 -19.32 -15.27
C MET A 151 -4.25 -20.69 -15.71
N VAL A 152 -5.14 -21.68 -15.63
CA VAL A 152 -4.87 -23.08 -15.97
C VAL A 152 -5.57 -23.40 -17.29
N MET A 153 -4.82 -23.94 -18.24
CA MET A 153 -5.26 -24.20 -19.61
C MET A 153 -4.94 -25.66 -19.93
N SER A 154 -5.97 -26.50 -20.07
CA SER A 154 -5.81 -27.96 -20.22
C SER A 154 -7.11 -28.59 -20.77
N ASP A 155 -7.04 -29.83 -21.24
CA ASP A 155 -8.19 -30.70 -21.52
C ASP A 155 -8.83 -31.29 -20.25
N GLY A 156 -8.29 -31.05 -19.05
CA GLY A 156 -8.86 -31.51 -17.78
C GLY A 156 -8.58 -32.97 -17.40
N GLU A 157 -7.92 -33.72 -18.29
CA GLU A 157 -7.58 -35.13 -18.09
C GLU A 157 -6.24 -35.26 -17.35
N ALA A 158 -6.30 -35.22 -16.02
CA ALA A 158 -5.11 -35.34 -15.18
C ALA A 158 -4.57 -36.79 -15.23
N THR A 159 -3.34 -36.96 -15.75
CA THR A 159 -2.75 -38.29 -16.03
C THR A 159 -1.55 -38.65 -15.15
N THR A 160 -0.99 -37.69 -14.40
CA THR A 160 0.22 -37.90 -13.59
C THR A 160 0.02 -37.39 -12.16
N ASP A 161 0.13 -38.30 -11.20
CA ASP A 161 0.23 -38.00 -9.76
C ASP A 161 1.62 -37.40 -9.48
N THR A 162 1.65 -36.25 -8.80
CA THR A 162 2.88 -35.52 -8.44
C THR A 162 3.19 -35.54 -6.94
N GLY A 163 2.50 -36.39 -6.16
CA GLY A 163 2.81 -36.67 -4.77
C GLY A 163 2.18 -35.72 -3.77
N CYS A 164 0.99 -35.15 -4.05
CA CYS A 164 0.18 -34.53 -3.01
C CYS A 164 -0.48 -35.65 -2.19
N PRO A 165 -0.15 -35.83 -0.90
CA PRO A 165 -0.56 -37.02 -0.18
C PRO A 165 -1.98 -36.84 0.36
N GLN A 166 -3.01 -37.14 -0.43
CA GLN A 166 -4.34 -37.54 0.05
C GLN A 166 -5.00 -38.52 -0.93
N SER A 167 -5.74 -39.48 -0.40
CA SER A 167 -6.38 -40.56 -1.15
C SER A 167 -7.49 -40.03 -2.08
N GLY A 168 -7.21 -39.95 -3.38
CA GLY A 168 -8.16 -39.56 -4.42
C GLY A 168 -7.72 -40.02 -5.82
N THR A 169 -8.50 -39.65 -6.82
CA THR A 169 -8.10 -39.71 -8.24
C THR A 169 -7.16 -38.55 -8.59
N VAL A 170 -6.35 -38.68 -9.65
CA VAL A 170 -5.41 -37.62 -10.08
C VAL A 170 -6.14 -36.29 -10.38
N SER A 171 -7.39 -36.35 -10.84
CA SER A 171 -8.24 -35.18 -11.05
C SER A 171 -8.65 -34.51 -9.74
N GLU A 172 -8.89 -35.28 -8.67
CA GLU A 172 -9.19 -34.74 -7.34
C GLU A 172 -7.97 -34.05 -6.72
N GLU A 173 -6.77 -34.58 -6.95
CA GLU A 173 -5.52 -33.92 -6.52
C GLU A 173 -5.32 -32.56 -7.20
N ALA A 174 -5.62 -32.45 -8.49
CA ALA A 174 -5.55 -31.18 -9.21
C ALA A 174 -6.55 -30.14 -8.67
N ILE A 175 -7.75 -30.59 -8.27
CA ILE A 175 -8.77 -29.76 -7.63
C ILE A 175 -8.30 -29.32 -6.24
N GLU A 176 -7.76 -30.24 -5.44
CA GLU A 176 -7.21 -29.94 -4.11
C GLU A 176 -6.05 -28.95 -4.19
N ALA A 177 -5.15 -29.09 -5.17
CA ALA A 177 -4.07 -28.14 -5.40
C ALA A 177 -4.57 -26.72 -5.73
N ALA A 178 -5.70 -26.60 -6.44
CA ALA A 178 -6.33 -25.32 -6.71
C ALA A 178 -6.97 -24.71 -5.44
N CYS A 179 -7.59 -25.55 -4.62
CA CYS A 179 -8.10 -25.16 -3.30
C CYS A 179 -6.95 -24.70 -2.39
N ASP A 180 -5.84 -25.43 -2.35
CA ASP A 180 -4.62 -25.05 -1.62
C ASP A 180 -4.01 -23.73 -2.13
N ALA A 181 -4.05 -23.48 -3.44
CA ALA A 181 -3.61 -22.22 -4.02
C ALA A 181 -4.45 -21.03 -3.51
N ARG A 182 -5.77 -21.21 -3.42
CA ARG A 182 -6.70 -20.19 -2.92
C ARG A 182 -6.59 -20.01 -1.41
N GLU A 183 -6.75 -21.08 -0.64
CA GLU A 183 -6.79 -21.05 0.82
C GLU A 183 -5.41 -20.74 1.42
N GLY A 184 -4.36 -21.32 0.83
CA GLY A 184 -2.99 -21.23 1.33
C GLY A 184 -2.21 -20.00 0.84
N TYR A 185 -2.57 -19.43 -0.31
CA TYR A 185 -1.79 -18.36 -0.93
C TYR A 185 -2.62 -17.19 -1.44
N GLY A 186 -3.96 -17.23 -1.31
CA GLY A 186 -4.86 -16.18 -1.81
C GLY A 186 -4.87 -16.08 -3.34
N ILE A 187 -4.50 -17.14 -4.04
CA ILE A 187 -4.41 -17.15 -5.50
C ILE A 187 -5.79 -17.47 -6.07
N SER A 188 -6.34 -16.57 -6.88
CA SER A 188 -7.52 -16.89 -7.68
C SER A 188 -7.13 -17.77 -8.86
N VAL A 189 -7.78 -18.93 -9.03
CA VAL A 189 -7.48 -19.88 -10.11
C VAL A 189 -8.58 -19.84 -11.15
N TYR A 190 -8.25 -19.43 -12.37
CA TYR A 190 -9.11 -19.43 -13.54
C TYR A 190 -8.79 -20.64 -14.42
N SER A 191 -9.78 -21.21 -15.10
CA SER A 191 -9.57 -22.41 -15.91
C SER A 191 -10.16 -22.32 -17.32
N VAL A 192 -9.47 -22.91 -18.29
CA VAL A 192 -9.96 -23.08 -19.68
C VAL A 192 -9.81 -24.54 -20.08
N ALA A 193 -10.94 -25.18 -20.35
CA ALA A 193 -11.03 -26.51 -20.92
C ALA A 193 -10.88 -26.41 -22.46
N PHE A 194 -9.77 -26.92 -23.00
CA PHE A 194 -9.51 -26.95 -24.44
C PHE A 194 -9.92 -28.30 -25.03
N SER A 195 -10.58 -28.26 -26.19
CA SER A 195 -11.16 -29.41 -26.92
C SER A 195 -12.62 -29.72 -26.58
N ASP A 196 -13.32 -30.30 -27.55
CA ASP A 196 -14.71 -30.75 -27.41
C ASP A 196 -14.80 -31.98 -26.47
N ASP A 197 -13.70 -32.73 -26.34
CA ASP A 197 -13.57 -33.92 -25.49
C ASP A 197 -12.97 -33.62 -24.09
N ALA A 198 -12.89 -32.35 -23.69
CA ALA A 198 -12.28 -31.98 -22.41
C ALA A 198 -13.12 -32.43 -21.19
N ASP A 199 -12.46 -32.83 -20.10
CA ASP A 199 -13.07 -32.98 -18.77
C ASP A 199 -13.35 -31.59 -18.15
N THR A 200 -14.46 -31.04 -18.63
CA THR A 200 -14.99 -29.75 -18.19
C THR A 200 -15.38 -29.74 -16.72
N ALA A 201 -15.77 -30.89 -16.16
CA ALA A 201 -16.19 -30.99 -14.76
C ALA A 201 -14.98 -30.80 -13.84
N THR A 202 -13.86 -31.42 -14.16
CA THR A 202 -12.60 -31.23 -13.42
C THR A 202 -12.12 -29.78 -13.54
N MET A 203 -12.13 -29.19 -14.74
CA MET A 203 -11.71 -27.81 -14.95
C MET A 203 -12.62 -26.78 -14.23
N GLN A 204 -13.93 -27.00 -14.20
CA GLN A 204 -14.88 -26.17 -13.44
C GLN A 204 -14.63 -26.28 -11.93
N LYS A 205 -14.34 -27.47 -11.40
CA LYS A 205 -14.01 -27.65 -9.98
C LYS A 205 -12.70 -27.00 -9.60
N ILE A 206 -11.67 -27.05 -10.45
CA ILE A 206 -10.40 -26.33 -10.27
C ILE A 206 -10.65 -24.83 -10.13
N ALA A 207 -11.40 -24.23 -11.06
CA ALA A 207 -11.72 -22.80 -10.99
C ALA A 207 -12.62 -22.47 -9.80
N GLY A 208 -13.59 -23.33 -9.48
CA GLY A 208 -14.49 -23.17 -8.33
C GLY A 208 -13.73 -23.15 -6.99
N CYS A 209 -12.78 -24.08 -6.80
CA CYS A 209 -11.84 -24.07 -5.67
C CYS A 209 -11.04 -22.76 -5.61
N GLY A 210 -10.60 -22.27 -6.77
CA GLY A 210 -9.86 -21.03 -6.94
C GLY A 210 -10.69 -19.75 -6.80
N GLU A 211 -12.01 -19.84 -6.61
CA GLU A 211 -12.96 -18.72 -6.78
C GLU A 211 -12.76 -17.94 -8.09
N GLY A 212 -12.36 -18.62 -9.16
CA GLY A 212 -12.17 -18.04 -10.48
C GLY A 212 -13.23 -18.47 -11.49
N LEU A 213 -13.17 -17.84 -12.66
CA LEU A 213 -14.04 -18.19 -13.80
C LEU A 213 -13.49 -19.41 -14.54
N SER A 214 -14.39 -20.22 -15.07
CA SER A 214 -14.09 -21.33 -15.98
C SER A 214 -14.74 -21.13 -17.33
N ALA A 215 -14.08 -21.53 -18.41
CA ALA A 215 -14.70 -21.67 -19.73
C ALA A 215 -14.33 -23.00 -20.39
N GLN A 216 -15.22 -23.43 -21.29
CA GLN A 216 -14.92 -24.42 -22.31
C GLN A 216 -15.27 -23.76 -23.65
N SER A 217 -14.33 -23.75 -24.57
CA SER A 217 -14.64 -23.39 -25.96
C SER A 217 -13.52 -23.83 -26.89
N SER A 218 -13.90 -24.25 -28.10
CA SER A 218 -13.01 -24.42 -29.25
C SER A 218 -13.08 -23.21 -30.21
N ASP A 219 -13.91 -22.21 -29.92
CA ASP A 219 -14.08 -20.97 -30.69
C ASP A 219 -13.17 -19.85 -30.16
N VAL A 220 -12.35 -19.28 -31.06
CA VAL A 220 -11.40 -18.22 -30.73
C VAL A 220 -12.08 -16.96 -30.18
N THR A 221 -13.28 -16.63 -30.67
CA THR A 221 -14.05 -15.44 -30.29
C THR A 221 -14.61 -15.56 -28.88
N GLU A 222 -15.10 -16.75 -28.52
CA GLU A 222 -15.59 -17.03 -27.16
C GLU A 222 -14.43 -17.03 -26.15
N LEU A 223 -13.30 -17.66 -26.51
CA LEU A 223 -12.08 -17.63 -25.70
C LEU A 223 -11.56 -16.20 -25.52
N GLN A 224 -11.56 -15.37 -26.57
CA GLN A 224 -11.17 -13.96 -26.47
C GLN A 224 -12.04 -13.21 -25.46
N SER A 225 -13.36 -13.42 -25.51
CA SER A 225 -14.31 -12.78 -24.59
C SER A 225 -14.10 -13.26 -23.15
N PHE A 226 -13.80 -14.54 -22.96
CA PHE A 226 -13.46 -15.09 -21.66
C PHE A 226 -12.16 -14.51 -21.10
N TYR A 227 -11.08 -14.46 -21.89
CA TYR A 227 -9.81 -13.86 -21.45
C TYR A 227 -9.94 -12.37 -21.11
N GLN A 228 -10.76 -11.62 -21.84
CA GLN A 228 -11.10 -10.23 -21.48
C GLN A 228 -11.84 -10.15 -20.13
N SER A 229 -12.76 -11.08 -19.86
CA SER A 229 -13.49 -11.14 -18.59
C SER A 229 -12.57 -11.49 -17.42
N VAL A 230 -11.65 -12.45 -17.61
CA VAL A 230 -10.63 -12.78 -16.61
C VAL A 230 -9.67 -11.63 -16.38
N ALA A 231 -9.16 -10.99 -17.44
CA ALA A 231 -8.29 -9.82 -17.32
C ALA A 231 -8.99 -8.67 -16.58
N THR A 232 -10.28 -8.45 -16.83
CA THR A 232 -11.09 -7.46 -16.11
C THR A 232 -11.27 -7.86 -14.64
N SER A 233 -11.57 -9.12 -14.34
CA SER A 233 -11.69 -9.63 -12.97
C SER A 233 -10.38 -9.51 -12.18
N ILE A 234 -9.24 -9.81 -12.81
CA ILE A 234 -7.91 -9.61 -12.24
C ILE A 234 -7.65 -8.12 -12.03
N LEU A 235 -7.99 -7.27 -13.01
CA LEU A 235 -7.83 -5.83 -12.91
C LEU A 235 -8.64 -5.30 -11.72
N VAL A 236 -9.95 -5.59 -11.66
CA VAL A 236 -10.88 -5.18 -10.60
C VAL A 236 -10.46 -5.69 -9.23
N SER A 237 -9.99 -6.93 -9.11
CA SER A 237 -9.46 -7.46 -7.83
C SER A 237 -8.09 -6.90 -7.46
N SER A 238 -7.28 -6.47 -8.43
CA SER A 238 -5.97 -5.84 -8.21
C SER A 238 -6.05 -4.32 -7.97
N THR A 239 -7.10 -3.68 -8.45
CA THR A 239 -7.48 -2.30 -8.14
C THR A 239 -8.39 -2.36 -6.94
N HIS A 240 -7.83 -2.36 -5.72
CA HIS A 240 -8.59 -2.22 -4.47
C HIS A 240 -9.60 -1.07 -4.62
N SER A 241 -10.85 -1.42 -4.93
CA SER A 241 -11.97 -0.50 -4.91
C SER A 241 -12.67 -0.74 -3.58
N GLU A 242 -12.69 0.32 -2.77
CA GLU A 242 -13.45 0.38 -1.54
C GLU A 242 -14.94 0.29 -1.90
N VAL A 243 -15.50 -0.92 -1.90
CA VAL A 243 -16.93 -1.14 -2.11
C VAL A 243 -17.64 -1.04 -0.77
N VAL A 244 -18.50 -0.03 -0.61
CA VAL A 244 -19.51 -0.01 0.45
C VAL A 244 -20.64 -0.94 0.02
N ASP A 245 -20.61 -2.17 0.54
CA ASP A 245 -21.70 -3.13 0.34
C ASP A 245 -22.92 -2.71 1.19
N VAL A 246 -23.92 -2.10 0.55
CA VAL A 246 -25.21 -1.84 1.21
C VAL A 246 -26.02 -3.13 1.20
N ILE A 247 -25.90 -3.91 2.28
CA ILE A 247 -26.66 -5.15 2.46
C ILE A 247 -28.11 -4.81 2.80
N GLY A 248 -29.00 -4.94 1.80
CA GLY A 248 -30.43 -4.67 1.90
C GLY A 248 -30.89 -3.59 0.93
N GLY A 249 -32.13 -3.69 0.44
CA GLY A 249 -32.68 -2.71 -0.51
C GLY A 249 -32.63 -1.29 0.04
N VAL A 250 -32.31 -0.32 -0.82
CA VAL A 250 -32.30 1.12 -0.49
C VAL A 250 -33.72 1.53 -0.06
N GLY A 251 -33.95 1.63 1.25
CA GLY A 251 -35.21 2.02 1.85
C GLY A 251 -35.10 3.42 2.47
N SER A 252 -36.25 4.08 2.67
CA SER A 252 -36.31 5.35 3.39
C SER A 252 -35.84 5.13 4.83
N SER A 253 -34.72 5.76 5.23
CA SER A 253 -34.22 5.72 6.61
C SER A 253 -34.59 7.00 7.35
N THR A 254 -34.80 6.91 8.67
CA THR A 254 -34.98 8.08 9.53
C THR A 254 -33.65 8.41 10.18
N LEU A 255 -33.10 9.59 9.87
CA LEU A 255 -31.89 10.08 10.53
C LEU A 255 -32.26 10.61 11.91
N TYR A 256 -31.73 9.98 12.96
CA TYR A 256 -31.83 10.48 14.33
C TYR A 256 -30.64 11.40 14.63
N GLY A 257 -30.76 12.27 15.65
CA GLY A 257 -29.71 13.25 15.97
C GLY A 257 -28.37 12.65 16.39
N ASP A 258 -28.33 11.35 16.68
CA ASP A 258 -27.17 10.55 17.03
C ASP A 258 -26.72 9.61 15.90
N SER A 259 -27.36 9.66 14.73
CA SER A 259 -26.96 8.88 13.57
C SER A 259 -25.65 9.42 12.99
N TYR A 260 -24.66 8.55 12.81
CA TYR A 260 -23.39 8.87 12.16
C TYR A 260 -23.03 7.79 11.15
N ILE A 261 -22.32 8.20 10.11
CA ILE A 261 -21.68 7.28 9.17
C ILE A 261 -20.21 7.20 9.58
N LEU A 262 -19.76 6.02 9.99
CA LEU A 262 -18.35 5.76 10.29
C LEU A 262 -17.68 5.19 9.04
N MET A 263 -16.75 5.94 8.48
CA MET A 263 -15.90 5.48 7.39
C MET A 263 -14.45 5.52 7.83
N ASN A 264 -13.80 4.36 7.85
CA ASN A 264 -12.35 4.26 7.95
C ASN A 264 -11.82 4.17 6.53
N TYR A 265 -11.16 5.22 6.04
CA TYR A 265 -10.55 5.26 4.72
C TYR A 265 -9.09 5.67 4.82
N THR A 266 -8.28 5.22 3.86
CA THR A 266 -6.91 5.70 3.71
C THR A 266 -6.91 6.76 2.61
N PRO A 267 -6.58 8.04 2.89
CA PRO A 267 -6.60 9.08 1.87
C PRO A 267 -5.66 8.72 0.71
N THR A 268 -6.17 8.79 -0.53
CA THR A 268 -5.38 8.66 -1.77
C THR A 268 -4.64 9.93 -2.15
N SER A 269 -4.68 10.98 -1.31
CA SER A 269 -3.90 12.19 -1.51
C SER A 269 -2.42 11.88 -1.33
N ASP A 270 -1.62 12.06 -2.38
CA ASP A 270 -0.18 11.95 -2.28
C ASP A 270 0.34 12.94 -1.23
N PRO A 271 1.02 12.49 -0.16
CA PRO A 271 1.53 13.39 0.85
C PRO A 271 2.48 14.42 0.23
N LEU A 272 2.61 15.57 0.89
CA LEU A 272 3.62 16.55 0.51
C LEU A 272 5.01 15.90 0.62
N GLN A 273 5.81 16.12 -0.41
CA GLN A 273 7.22 15.74 -0.41
C GLN A 273 8.02 16.79 0.35
N PHE A 274 9.28 16.47 0.65
CA PHE A 274 10.23 17.43 1.18
C PHE A 274 10.29 18.66 0.26
N ASP A 275 10.31 19.86 0.86
CA ASP A 275 10.30 21.16 0.19
C ASP A 275 9.02 21.56 -0.55
N GLU A 276 7.89 20.89 -0.33
CA GLU A 276 6.61 21.28 -0.90
C GLU A 276 5.70 22.05 0.09
N LEU A 277 5.00 23.05 -0.43
CA LEU A 277 3.94 23.79 0.23
C LEU A 277 2.60 23.45 -0.43
N SER A 278 1.58 23.20 0.38
CA SER A 278 0.20 22.98 -0.09
C SER A 278 -0.52 24.31 -0.28
N LEU A 279 -1.05 24.55 -1.47
CA LEU A 279 -1.89 25.69 -1.82
C LEU A 279 -3.24 25.24 -2.34
N LEU A 280 -4.30 25.97 -2.00
CA LEU A 280 -5.65 25.71 -2.50
C LEU A 280 -5.96 26.66 -3.65
N PHE A 281 -6.30 26.08 -4.80
CA PHE A 281 -6.72 26.79 -6.00
C PHE A 281 -8.22 26.60 -6.21
N THR A 282 -8.88 27.63 -6.73
CA THR A 282 -10.33 27.60 -6.93
C THR A 282 -10.72 28.36 -8.20
N GLU A 283 -11.42 27.68 -9.10
CA GLU A 283 -11.98 28.25 -10.31
C GLU A 283 -13.51 28.18 -10.24
N ARG A 284 -14.17 29.34 -10.28
CA ARG A 284 -15.62 29.47 -10.06
C ARG A 284 -16.35 29.76 -11.36
N ASN A 285 -17.65 29.47 -11.35
CA ASN A 285 -18.59 29.82 -12.43
C ASN A 285 -18.23 29.20 -13.78
N LEU A 286 -17.93 27.89 -13.79
CA LEU A 286 -17.68 27.15 -15.03
C LEU A 286 -18.99 27.04 -15.83
N PRO A 287 -19.18 27.81 -16.93
CA PRO A 287 -20.50 28.13 -17.46
C PRO A 287 -20.99 27.13 -18.52
N ASN A 288 -20.18 26.12 -18.86
CA ASN A 288 -20.43 25.20 -19.95
C ASN A 288 -20.32 23.76 -19.46
N CYS A 289 -20.98 22.83 -20.16
CA CYS A 289 -20.88 21.40 -19.88
C CYS A 289 -19.44 20.88 -20.05
N THR A 290 -18.71 21.49 -20.98
CA THR A 290 -17.29 21.29 -21.18
C THR A 290 -16.56 22.55 -20.72
N ALA A 291 -15.85 22.45 -19.61
CA ALA A 291 -15.02 23.50 -19.05
C ALA A 291 -13.55 23.18 -19.31
N THR A 292 -12.76 24.22 -19.57
CA THR A 292 -11.30 24.11 -19.60
C THR A 292 -10.75 24.84 -18.39
N VAL A 293 -10.04 24.12 -17.53
CA VAL A 293 -9.36 24.66 -16.35
C VAL A 293 -7.86 24.58 -16.56
N SER A 294 -7.11 25.61 -16.18
CA SER A 294 -5.66 25.65 -16.36
C SER A 294 -4.94 25.35 -15.05
N ILE A 295 -4.02 24.39 -15.08
CA ILE A 295 -3.13 24.08 -13.96
C ILE A 295 -1.74 24.57 -14.35
N PRO A 296 -1.17 25.57 -13.67
CA PRO A 296 0.16 26.07 -13.99
C PRO A 296 1.25 24.99 -13.98
N SER A 297 2.28 25.20 -14.81
CA SER A 297 3.46 24.32 -14.80
C SER A 297 4.19 24.39 -13.45
N GLY A 298 4.72 23.27 -12.99
CA GLY A 298 5.46 23.23 -11.71
C GLY A 298 4.58 22.96 -10.48
N ILE A 299 3.27 22.86 -10.65
CA ILE A 299 2.32 22.46 -9.60
C ILE A 299 1.98 20.98 -9.74
N ARG A 300 2.14 20.23 -8.65
CA ARG A 300 1.70 18.83 -8.56
C ARG A 300 0.34 18.79 -7.87
N VAL A 301 -0.69 18.28 -8.55
CA VAL A 301 -2.02 18.15 -7.95
C VAL A 301 -1.99 17.04 -6.90
N VAL A 302 -2.44 17.34 -5.68
CA VAL A 302 -2.51 16.40 -4.56
C VAL A 302 -3.95 15.93 -4.31
N ASP A 303 -4.90 16.84 -4.46
CA ASP A 303 -6.33 16.60 -4.32
C ASP A 303 -7.08 17.48 -5.31
N ALA A 304 -8.17 16.99 -5.89
CA ALA A 304 -8.99 17.76 -6.80
C ALA A 304 -10.45 17.35 -6.66
N LYS A 305 -11.35 18.33 -6.77
CA LYS A 305 -12.80 18.12 -6.69
C LYS A 305 -13.54 19.18 -7.46
N ILE A 306 -14.76 18.85 -7.84
CA ILE A 306 -15.69 19.79 -8.47
C ILE A 306 -17.02 19.74 -7.75
N THR A 307 -17.59 20.92 -7.49
CA THR A 307 -18.94 21.03 -6.95
C THR A 307 -19.93 21.14 -8.10
N SER A 308 -20.98 20.33 -8.09
CA SER A 308 -22.05 20.37 -9.06
C SER A 308 -23.30 21.01 -8.47
N TYR A 309 -23.87 21.98 -9.17
CA TYR A 309 -25.13 22.63 -8.81
C TYR A 309 -26.24 22.17 -9.77
N SER A 310 -26.54 20.88 -9.75
CA SER A 310 -27.49 20.23 -10.67
C SER A 310 -28.96 20.62 -10.48
N SER A 311 -29.28 21.43 -9.46
CA SER A 311 -30.63 21.93 -9.16
C SER A 311 -31.61 20.79 -8.88
N GLN A 312 -32.67 20.65 -9.68
CA GLN A 312 -33.67 19.57 -9.58
C GLN A 312 -33.21 18.25 -10.22
N HIS A 313 -32.04 18.24 -10.87
CA HIS A 313 -31.47 17.08 -11.57
C HIS A 313 -30.34 16.47 -10.74
N TRP A 314 -29.82 15.33 -11.19
CA TRP A 314 -28.66 14.68 -10.58
C TRP A 314 -27.42 14.92 -11.41
N THR A 315 -26.30 15.12 -10.73
CA THR A 315 -24.97 15.00 -11.30
C THR A 315 -24.76 13.54 -11.67
N ASP A 316 -24.88 13.22 -12.95
CA ASP A 316 -24.92 11.83 -13.41
C ASP A 316 -23.60 11.37 -14.03
N GLY A 317 -22.71 12.31 -14.36
CA GLY A 317 -21.38 11.97 -14.84
C GLY A 317 -20.37 13.12 -14.80
N LEU A 318 -19.11 12.74 -14.69
CA LEU A 318 -17.94 13.62 -14.82
C LEU A 318 -16.85 12.89 -15.57
N ASP A 319 -16.28 13.54 -16.58
CA ASP A 319 -15.05 13.10 -17.24
C ASP A 319 -13.97 14.18 -17.09
N ALA A 320 -12.72 13.75 -16.92
CA ALA A 320 -11.54 14.61 -16.89
C ALA A 320 -10.54 14.15 -17.96
N ASN A 321 -10.21 15.03 -18.90
CA ASN A 321 -9.31 14.75 -20.03
C ASN A 321 -9.69 13.48 -20.82
N GLY A 322 -10.99 13.21 -20.95
CA GLY A 322 -11.53 12.03 -21.63
C GLY A 322 -11.57 10.74 -20.79
N ASN A 323 -11.07 10.77 -19.56
CA ASN A 323 -11.22 9.67 -18.61
C ASN A 323 -12.51 9.83 -17.81
N GLN A 324 -13.31 8.77 -17.71
CA GLN A 324 -14.51 8.78 -16.87
C GLN A 324 -14.10 8.81 -15.40
N VAL A 325 -14.40 9.92 -14.72
CA VAL A 325 -14.15 10.12 -13.29
C VAL A 325 -15.29 9.53 -12.47
N TYR A 326 -16.52 9.78 -12.92
CA TYR A 326 -17.71 9.44 -12.17
C TYR A 326 -18.88 9.14 -13.11
N ALA A 327 -19.68 8.13 -12.75
CA ALA A 327 -20.95 7.81 -13.40
C ALA A 327 -21.95 7.32 -12.35
N LEU A 328 -23.04 8.07 -12.15
CA LEU A 328 -24.06 7.72 -11.15
C LEU A 328 -24.77 6.40 -11.51
N SER A 329 -24.87 6.08 -12.81
CA SER A 329 -25.42 4.82 -13.32
C SER A 329 -24.61 3.58 -12.94
N ALA A 330 -23.35 3.73 -12.51
CA ALA A 330 -22.56 2.62 -12.00
C ALA A 330 -23.10 2.08 -10.66
N TYR A 331 -23.84 2.90 -9.91
CA TYR A 331 -24.36 2.54 -8.59
C TYR A 331 -25.81 2.02 -8.61
N SER A 332 -26.59 2.38 -9.63
CA SER A 332 -27.95 1.86 -9.83
C SER A 332 -28.41 2.04 -11.27
N ALA A 333 -29.07 1.01 -11.81
CA ALA A 333 -29.76 1.07 -13.10
C ALA A 333 -30.94 2.07 -13.09
N ASN A 334 -31.47 2.42 -11.92
CA ASN A 334 -32.43 3.51 -11.74
C ASN A 334 -31.96 4.41 -10.61
N TYR A 335 -31.11 5.38 -10.95
CA TYR A 335 -30.52 6.28 -9.98
C TYR A 335 -31.40 7.45 -9.54
N SER A 336 -32.65 7.55 -10.01
CA SER A 336 -33.59 8.62 -9.59
C SER A 336 -33.92 8.60 -8.09
N SER A 337 -33.68 7.45 -7.45
CA SER A 337 -33.83 7.27 -6.00
C SER A 337 -32.54 7.52 -5.21
N LEU A 338 -31.42 7.73 -5.89
CA LEU A 338 -30.14 8.06 -5.27
C LEU A 338 -30.09 9.56 -4.94
N GLY A 339 -29.19 9.96 -4.06
CA GLY A 339 -28.92 11.38 -3.82
C GLY A 339 -28.05 12.00 -4.91
N ASP A 340 -28.07 13.32 -5.04
CA ASP A 340 -27.13 14.04 -5.89
C ASP A 340 -25.77 14.21 -5.18
N PRO A 341 -24.64 13.77 -5.78
CA PRO A 341 -23.33 14.08 -5.24
C PRO A 341 -23.01 15.55 -5.52
N PHE A 342 -23.31 16.42 -4.55
CA PHE A 342 -22.96 17.84 -4.61
C PHE A 342 -21.45 18.07 -4.87
N ILE A 343 -20.59 17.14 -4.44
CA ILE A 343 -19.14 17.18 -4.64
C ILE A 343 -18.69 15.87 -5.26
N VAL A 344 -17.94 15.95 -6.36
CA VAL A 344 -17.30 14.80 -7.01
C VAL A 344 -15.78 14.99 -6.96
N ALA A 345 -15.07 14.02 -6.39
CA ALA A 345 -13.62 14.01 -6.35
C ALA A 345 -13.05 13.61 -7.72
N ILE A 346 -11.96 14.26 -8.13
CA ILE A 346 -11.24 13.99 -9.37
C ILE A 346 -9.88 13.40 -8.99
N PRO A 347 -9.56 12.17 -9.44
CA PRO A 347 -8.23 11.61 -9.24
C PRO A 347 -7.14 12.55 -9.78
N PRO A 348 -6.12 12.92 -8.97
CA PRO A 348 -5.07 13.84 -9.41
C PRO A 348 -4.36 13.39 -10.69
N GLY A 349 -4.17 12.08 -10.89
CA GLY A 349 -3.55 11.51 -12.08
C GLY A 349 -4.34 11.67 -13.37
N PHE A 350 -5.62 12.08 -13.32
CA PHE A 350 -6.40 12.41 -14.51
C PHE A 350 -6.22 13.88 -14.95
N LEU A 351 -5.51 14.67 -14.14
CA LEU A 351 -5.18 16.05 -14.42
C LEU A 351 -3.69 16.16 -14.77
N SER A 352 -3.37 17.09 -15.67
CA SER A 352 -2.01 17.38 -16.11
C SER A 352 -1.72 18.88 -16.00
N SER A 353 -0.45 19.27 -15.97
CA SER A 353 -0.10 20.68 -16.14
C SER A 353 -0.60 21.21 -17.49
N GLY A 354 -1.02 22.47 -17.53
CA GLY A 354 -1.67 23.12 -18.66
C GLY A 354 -3.20 23.01 -18.62
N ASN A 355 -3.80 23.03 -19.80
CA ASN A 355 -5.26 23.01 -19.95
C ASN A 355 -5.82 21.61 -19.74
N ASN A 356 -6.78 21.49 -18.83
CA ASN A 356 -7.53 20.28 -18.55
C ASN A 356 -8.97 20.47 -18.95
N THR A 357 -9.55 19.47 -19.61
CA THR A 357 -10.95 19.50 -20.03
C THR A 357 -11.79 18.70 -19.05
N LEU A 358 -12.78 19.35 -18.44
CA LEU A 358 -13.76 18.75 -17.54
C LEU A 358 -15.11 18.73 -18.22
N VAL A 359 -15.72 17.55 -18.35
CA VAL A 359 -17.05 17.37 -18.93
C VAL A 359 -18.00 16.91 -17.83
N MET A 360 -18.90 17.79 -17.43
CA MET A 360 -19.95 17.48 -16.45
C MET A 360 -21.28 17.25 -17.14
N ARG A 361 -22.03 16.29 -16.60
CA ARG A 361 -23.36 15.95 -17.07
C ARG A 361 -24.35 15.90 -15.91
N THR A 362 -25.59 16.21 -16.25
CA THR A 362 -26.74 16.01 -15.39
C THR A 362 -27.78 15.13 -16.08
N GLY A 363 -28.57 14.42 -15.28
CA GLY A 363 -29.65 13.57 -15.76
C GLY A 363 -30.68 13.26 -14.68
N ASP A 364 -31.86 12.81 -15.12
CA ASP A 364 -32.94 12.32 -14.24
C ASP A 364 -32.99 10.78 -14.20
N SER A 365 -32.35 10.12 -15.19
CA SER A 365 -32.20 8.67 -15.30
C SER A 365 -31.13 8.34 -16.34
N PRO A 366 -30.60 7.10 -16.39
CA PRO A 366 -29.55 6.76 -17.37
C PRO A 366 -29.94 6.99 -18.84
N GLN A 367 -31.24 7.05 -19.14
CA GLN A 367 -31.79 7.28 -20.47
C GLN A 367 -32.26 8.73 -20.70
N ASN A 368 -32.25 9.58 -19.66
CA ASN A 368 -32.71 10.97 -19.72
C ASN A 368 -31.63 11.93 -19.19
N SER A 369 -30.72 12.34 -20.08
CA SER A 369 -29.76 13.40 -19.78
C SER A 369 -30.42 14.77 -19.90
N THR A 370 -30.15 15.64 -18.93
CA THR A 370 -30.74 16.99 -18.81
C THR A 370 -29.73 18.08 -19.16
N GLY A 371 -28.54 17.71 -19.65
CA GLY A 371 -27.46 18.63 -20.00
C GLY A 371 -26.38 18.66 -18.92
N CYS A 372 -26.16 19.82 -18.32
CA CYS A 372 -25.14 20.04 -17.30
C CYS A 372 -25.51 21.20 -16.36
N SER A 373 -24.84 21.24 -15.21
CA SER A 373 -24.84 22.42 -14.33
C SER A 373 -23.97 23.54 -14.91
N LEU A 374 -24.37 24.80 -14.75
CA LEU A 374 -23.69 25.99 -15.31
C LEU A 374 -22.95 26.83 -14.25
N ASN A 375 -22.99 26.45 -12.97
CA ASN A 375 -22.40 27.23 -11.87
C ASN A 375 -21.40 26.41 -11.04
N ASN A 376 -20.63 25.54 -11.70
CA ASN A 376 -19.73 24.64 -10.99
C ASN A 376 -18.49 25.38 -10.49
N THR A 377 -17.91 24.84 -9.42
CA THR A 377 -16.65 25.32 -8.86
C THR A 377 -15.66 24.17 -8.85
N PHE A 378 -14.57 24.32 -9.60
CA PHE A 378 -13.44 23.41 -9.55
C PHE A 378 -12.47 23.88 -8.47
N MET A 379 -11.99 22.94 -7.66
CA MET A 379 -11.06 23.20 -6.58
C MET A 379 -9.97 22.13 -6.62
N TYR A 380 -8.73 22.54 -6.46
CA TYR A 380 -7.64 21.58 -6.30
C TYR A 380 -6.61 22.09 -5.30
N THR A 381 -6.00 21.14 -4.61
CA THR A 381 -4.85 21.37 -3.74
C THR A 381 -3.61 21.05 -4.54
N GLY A 382 -2.77 22.06 -4.78
CA GLY A 382 -1.49 21.93 -5.46
C GLY A 382 -0.34 21.91 -4.46
N ALA A 383 0.58 20.96 -4.63
CA ALA A 383 1.88 20.97 -4.01
C ALA A 383 2.86 21.77 -4.89
N VAL A 384 3.51 22.74 -4.26
CA VAL A 384 4.42 23.69 -4.91
C VAL A 384 5.77 23.66 -4.23
N LYS A 385 6.85 23.68 -5.00
CA LYS A 385 8.20 23.77 -4.44
C LYS A 385 8.43 25.14 -3.79
N ALA A 386 8.60 25.13 -2.47
CA ALA A 386 8.87 26.32 -1.66
C ALA A 386 10.33 26.39 -1.18
N SER A 387 11.23 25.68 -1.87
CA SER A 387 12.68 25.77 -1.68
C SER A 387 13.39 26.13 -2.98
N ALA A 388 14.62 26.60 -2.84
CA ALA A 388 15.56 26.78 -3.93
C ALA A 388 16.90 26.11 -3.55
N PRO A 389 17.60 25.50 -4.53
CA PRO A 389 18.87 24.84 -4.26
C PRO A 389 19.93 25.86 -3.80
N TYR A 390 21.04 25.34 -3.27
CA TYR A 390 22.22 26.17 -3.02
C TYR A 390 22.66 26.88 -4.30
N SER A 391 22.99 28.16 -4.18
CA SER A 391 23.63 28.90 -5.26
C SER A 391 24.96 28.27 -5.66
N ASN A 392 25.51 28.71 -6.79
CA ASN A 392 26.93 28.52 -7.07
C ASN A 392 27.78 29.11 -5.94
N VAL A 393 29.04 28.67 -5.83
CA VAL A 393 30.00 29.29 -4.92
C VAL A 393 30.36 30.67 -5.48
N VAL A 394 30.03 31.70 -4.71
CA VAL A 394 30.14 33.11 -5.11
C VAL A 394 30.81 33.94 -4.02
N GLU A 395 31.15 35.18 -4.36
CA GLU A 395 31.99 36.06 -3.54
C GLU A 395 31.27 36.60 -2.29
N SER A 396 29.92 36.64 -2.30
CA SER A 396 29.12 37.22 -1.22
C SER A 396 27.85 36.43 -0.92
N ALA A 397 27.28 36.65 0.26
CA ALA A 397 26.02 36.03 0.70
C ALA A 397 25.38 36.92 1.77
N ASP A 398 25.19 38.20 1.42
CA ASP A 398 24.72 39.24 2.32
C ASP A 398 23.19 39.36 2.28
N GLY A 399 22.58 39.05 1.13
CA GLY A 399 21.15 39.22 0.91
C GLY A 399 20.75 40.67 0.59
N CYS A 400 19.46 40.97 0.66
CA CYS A 400 18.92 42.30 0.36
C CYS A 400 17.48 42.49 0.89
N LEU A 401 17.02 43.74 0.83
CA LEU A 401 15.60 44.06 0.96
C LEU A 401 14.91 43.84 -0.39
N TRP A 402 14.06 42.82 -0.48
CA TRP A 402 13.30 42.48 -1.68
C TRP A 402 12.02 43.29 -1.78
N VAL A 403 11.81 43.91 -2.93
CA VAL A 403 10.55 44.55 -3.33
C VAL A 403 9.87 43.65 -4.37
N ILE A 404 8.80 42.97 -3.95
CA ILE A 404 8.14 41.92 -4.72
C ILE A 404 6.75 42.41 -5.14
N GLU A 405 6.41 42.23 -6.42
CA GLU A 405 5.04 42.38 -6.90
C GLU A 405 4.29 41.06 -6.71
N THR A 406 3.08 41.11 -6.16
CA THR A 406 2.20 39.95 -5.96
C THR A 406 0.84 40.24 -6.59
N VAL A 407 -0.01 39.21 -6.72
CA VAL A 407 -1.40 39.37 -7.19
C VAL A 407 -2.23 40.35 -6.36
N ASP A 408 -1.89 40.51 -5.07
CA ASP A 408 -2.59 41.40 -4.11
C ASP A 408 -1.91 42.78 -3.97
N GLY A 409 -0.79 43.01 -4.66
CA GLY A 409 -0.02 44.26 -4.63
C GLY A 409 1.44 44.09 -4.24
N TRP A 410 2.07 45.18 -3.80
CA TRP A 410 3.51 45.23 -3.55
C TRP A 410 3.88 44.88 -2.12
N VAL A 411 4.96 44.10 -1.94
CA VAL A 411 5.48 43.65 -0.65
C VAL A 411 6.96 43.98 -0.52
N GLN A 412 7.40 44.32 0.69
CA GLN A 412 8.82 44.48 1.01
C GLN A 412 9.23 43.48 2.09
N ILE A 413 10.25 42.66 1.81
CA ILE A 413 10.69 41.58 2.71
C ILE A 413 12.22 41.58 2.80
N PRO A 414 12.79 41.67 4.02
CA PRO A 414 14.22 41.46 4.20
C PRO A 414 14.54 39.96 4.03
N VAL A 415 15.49 39.62 3.16
CA VAL A 415 16.01 38.26 3.02
C VAL A 415 17.54 38.31 3.15
N PRO A 416 18.12 37.76 4.24
CA PRO A 416 17.48 37.07 5.37
C PRO A 416 16.58 37.98 6.22
N SER A 417 15.74 37.39 7.07
CA SER A 417 14.78 38.10 7.94
C SER A 417 15.40 39.16 8.86
N GLY A 418 16.70 39.07 9.15
CA GLY A 418 17.48 40.05 9.92
C GLY A 418 18.30 41.03 9.06
N TYR A 419 18.09 41.08 7.75
CA TYR A 419 18.86 41.93 6.85
C TYR A 419 18.73 43.42 7.21
N SER A 420 19.86 44.07 7.50
CA SER A 420 19.93 45.50 7.87
C SER A 420 20.83 46.32 6.94
N GLY A 421 21.24 45.74 5.80
CA GLY A 421 22.10 46.42 4.83
C GLY A 421 21.33 47.37 3.91
N ALA A 422 22.05 47.99 2.97
CA ALA A 422 21.51 48.99 2.04
C ALA A 422 21.09 48.41 0.67
N ASN A 423 21.40 47.14 0.38
CA ASN A 423 21.09 46.53 -0.91
C ASN A 423 19.57 46.35 -1.05
N ARG A 424 19.08 46.66 -2.26
CA ARG A 424 17.69 46.50 -2.64
C ARG A 424 17.61 45.60 -3.86
N CYS A 425 16.74 44.59 -3.79
CA CYS A 425 16.42 43.71 -4.91
C CYS A 425 14.96 43.87 -5.30
N SER A 426 14.62 43.45 -6.51
CA SER A 426 13.24 43.46 -6.97
C SER A 426 12.88 42.20 -7.74
N TYR A 427 11.63 41.77 -7.58
CA TYR A 427 10.98 40.75 -8.41
C TYR A 427 9.61 41.31 -8.81
N ASN A 428 9.43 41.68 -10.07
CA ASN A 428 8.19 42.31 -10.54
C ASN A 428 8.00 42.11 -12.05
N SER A 429 6.83 42.52 -12.55
CA SER A 429 6.43 42.42 -13.96
C SER A 429 7.34 43.15 -14.96
N THR A 430 8.19 44.08 -14.50
CA THR A 430 9.19 44.76 -15.36
C THR A 430 10.54 44.04 -15.41
N GLY A 431 10.74 43.06 -14.53
CA GLY A 431 11.94 42.23 -14.44
C GLY A 431 12.53 42.16 -13.03
N ALA A 432 13.41 41.18 -12.83
CA ALA A 432 14.12 41.00 -11.57
C ALA A 432 15.45 41.77 -11.54
N SER A 433 15.79 42.35 -10.38
CA SER A 433 17.06 43.01 -10.13
C SER A 433 17.70 42.43 -8.86
N TYR A 434 18.85 41.78 -9.04
CA TYR A 434 19.62 41.14 -7.96
C TYR A 434 21.06 40.88 -8.43
N SER A 435 21.98 40.61 -7.49
CA SER A 435 23.36 40.24 -7.78
C SER A 435 23.51 38.73 -7.93
N GLN A 436 24.00 38.28 -9.09
CA GLN A 436 24.38 36.88 -9.30
C GLN A 436 25.66 36.47 -8.51
N ASN A 437 26.41 37.45 -8.00
CA ASN A 437 27.59 37.24 -7.16
C ASN A 437 27.24 37.19 -5.66
N ASP A 438 25.95 37.32 -5.31
CA ASP A 438 25.43 37.10 -3.95
C ASP A 438 24.57 35.83 -3.93
N GLY A 439 24.99 34.86 -3.12
CA GLY A 439 24.36 33.55 -3.06
C GLY A 439 22.94 33.60 -2.50
N ILE A 440 22.69 34.45 -1.49
CA ILE A 440 21.36 34.62 -0.90
C ILE A 440 20.44 35.29 -1.92
N GLN A 441 20.92 36.33 -2.61
CA GLN A 441 20.09 37.00 -3.63
C GLN A 441 19.76 36.08 -4.80
N SER A 442 20.73 35.29 -5.27
CA SER A 442 20.54 34.33 -6.37
C SER A 442 19.54 33.22 -6.02
N THR A 443 19.67 32.62 -4.83
CA THR A 443 18.73 31.60 -4.34
C THR A 443 17.35 32.20 -4.04
N SER A 444 17.28 33.44 -3.56
CA SER A 444 16.00 34.15 -3.36
C SER A 444 15.26 34.38 -4.68
N TYR A 445 15.98 34.80 -5.73
CA TYR A 445 15.40 34.92 -7.07
C TYR A 445 14.83 33.58 -7.57
N GLN A 446 15.57 32.49 -7.40
CA GLN A 446 15.10 31.15 -7.79
C GLN A 446 13.85 30.74 -7.00
N LEU A 447 13.80 31.03 -5.69
CA LEU A 447 12.62 30.77 -4.88
C LEU A 447 11.41 31.56 -5.39
N PHE A 448 11.57 32.86 -5.67
CA PHE A 448 10.47 33.67 -6.19
C PHE A 448 10.01 33.23 -7.57
N SER A 449 10.96 32.84 -8.44
CA SER A 449 10.65 32.26 -9.74
C SER A 449 9.90 30.92 -9.62
N ASN A 450 10.13 30.13 -8.57
CA ASN A 450 9.37 28.89 -8.32
C ASN A 450 7.94 29.15 -7.83
N LEU A 451 7.68 30.34 -7.25
CA LEU A 451 6.41 30.77 -6.67
C LEU A 451 5.61 31.72 -7.60
N ASP A 452 6.16 32.00 -8.78
CA ASP A 452 5.55 32.72 -9.90
C ASP A 452 5.26 31.67 -10.99
N PHE A 453 4.05 31.12 -10.95
CA PHE A 453 3.67 29.93 -11.70
C PHE A 453 3.37 30.24 -13.16
N ASP A 454 2.84 31.42 -13.45
CA ASP A 454 2.53 31.86 -14.81
C ASP A 454 3.66 32.67 -15.47
N HIS A 455 4.72 32.95 -14.72
CA HIS A 455 5.93 33.65 -15.15
C HIS A 455 5.62 35.07 -15.64
N ASP A 456 4.58 35.73 -15.09
CA ASP A 456 4.24 37.12 -15.39
C ASP A 456 5.10 38.15 -14.63
N GLY A 457 6.01 37.67 -13.78
CA GLY A 457 6.88 38.47 -12.93
C GLY A 457 6.24 38.86 -11.61
N LYS A 458 5.08 38.32 -11.26
CA LYS A 458 4.41 38.53 -9.97
C LYS A 458 4.33 37.22 -9.21
N LEU A 459 4.39 37.32 -7.90
CA LEU A 459 4.22 36.16 -7.04
C LEU A 459 2.74 35.78 -6.93
N ASP A 460 2.43 34.53 -7.23
CA ASP A 460 1.08 33.95 -7.09
C ASP A 460 0.74 33.62 -5.62
N VAL A 461 1.74 33.59 -4.76
CA VAL A 461 1.60 33.26 -3.34
C VAL A 461 1.67 34.52 -2.48
N ASN A 462 0.67 34.70 -1.61
CA ASN A 462 0.66 35.84 -0.70
C ASN A 462 1.58 35.61 0.53
N VAL A 463 2.72 36.30 0.53
CA VAL A 463 3.77 36.25 1.56
C VAL A 463 3.48 37.18 2.76
N GLN A 464 2.43 38.00 2.72
CA GLN A 464 2.09 38.96 3.80
C GLN A 464 1.25 38.35 4.92
N SER A 465 0.72 37.13 4.74
CA SER A 465 0.00 36.46 5.82
C SER A 465 0.97 36.13 6.97
N GLN A 466 0.50 36.22 8.22
CA GLN A 466 1.27 35.93 9.44
C GLN A 466 1.82 34.49 9.52
N GLY A 467 1.69 33.69 8.46
CA GLY A 467 2.05 32.29 8.37
C GLY A 467 3.21 31.95 7.42
N LEU A 468 3.77 32.88 6.64
CA LEU A 468 4.88 32.57 5.71
C LEU A 468 6.17 33.32 6.08
N GLN A 469 7.22 32.57 6.39
CA GLN A 469 8.55 33.09 6.73
C GLN A 469 9.60 32.57 5.73
N ILE A 470 10.39 33.47 5.16
CA ILE A 470 11.55 33.09 4.33
C ILE A 470 12.75 32.87 5.25
N ALA A 471 13.28 31.64 5.25
CA ALA A 471 14.50 31.28 5.93
C ALA A 471 15.61 31.04 4.92
N SER A 472 16.83 31.46 5.25
CA SER A 472 18.02 31.24 4.42
C SER A 472 19.12 30.61 5.25
N SER A 473 19.71 29.52 4.76
CA SER A 473 20.93 28.93 5.33
C SER A 473 22.15 29.36 4.52
N LYS A 474 23.23 29.78 5.19
CA LYS A 474 24.51 30.11 4.55
C LYS A 474 25.57 29.08 4.93
N VAL A 475 26.31 28.60 3.92
CA VAL A 475 27.60 27.91 4.10
C VAL A 475 28.69 28.87 3.62
N SER A 476 29.57 29.32 4.51
CA SER A 476 30.66 30.26 4.22
C SER A 476 32.03 29.62 4.47
N GLU A 477 33.10 30.29 4.02
CA GLU A 477 34.49 29.88 4.22
C GLU A 477 34.85 28.53 3.55
N VAL A 478 34.29 28.27 2.37
CA VAL A 478 34.67 27.10 1.55
C VAL A 478 36.16 27.20 1.20
N PRO A 479 37.05 26.32 1.73
CA PRO A 479 38.50 26.54 1.70
C PRO A 479 39.13 26.52 0.30
N SER A 480 38.45 25.91 -0.67
CA SER A 480 38.92 25.75 -2.04
C SER A 480 37.77 25.32 -2.95
N LEU A 481 37.68 25.91 -4.15
CA LEU A 481 36.81 25.44 -5.25
C LEU A 481 37.34 24.18 -5.94
N TRP A 482 38.57 23.79 -5.62
CA TRP A 482 39.26 22.63 -6.14
C TRP A 482 39.30 21.60 -5.02
N GLY A 483 38.54 20.51 -5.17
CA GLY A 483 38.71 19.32 -4.30
C GLY A 483 40.16 18.79 -4.36
N PRO A 484 40.53 17.82 -3.51
CA PRO A 484 41.91 17.32 -3.42
C PRO A 484 42.42 16.91 -4.81
N ALA A 485 43.44 17.60 -5.31
CA ALA A 485 44.11 17.20 -6.54
C ALA A 485 44.84 15.88 -6.29
N ILE A 486 44.38 14.79 -6.91
CA ILE A 486 45.15 13.55 -7.01
C ILE A 486 46.14 13.74 -8.16
N ALA A 487 47.38 14.04 -7.83
CA ALA A 487 48.50 14.02 -8.77
C ALA A 487 49.09 12.61 -8.81
N GLU A 488 48.96 11.93 -9.95
CA GLU A 488 49.63 10.67 -10.21
C GLU A 488 50.99 10.95 -10.87
N ILE A 489 52.09 10.56 -10.20
CA ILE A 489 53.43 10.56 -10.78
C ILE A 489 53.72 9.12 -11.23
N ARG A 490 53.83 8.90 -12.54
CA ARG A 490 54.39 7.67 -13.10
C ARG A 490 55.83 7.89 -13.52
N VAL A 491 56.75 7.20 -12.85
CA VAL A 491 58.15 7.08 -13.26
C VAL A 491 58.27 5.79 -14.08
N TRP A 492 58.67 5.93 -15.34
CA TRP A 492 59.01 4.79 -16.19
C TRP A 492 60.52 4.57 -16.14
N ASN A 493 60.94 3.31 -16.01
CA ASN A 493 62.27 2.84 -16.39
C ASN A 493 62.18 2.10 -17.72
#